data_AF-X8CAR5-F1
#
_entry.id   AF-X8CAR5-F1
#
_cell.length_a   1.000
_cell.length_b   1.000
_cell.length_c   1.000
_cell.angle_alpha   90.00
_cell.angle_beta   90.00
_cell.angle_gamma   90.00
#
_symmetry.space_group_name_H-M   'P 1'
#
loop_
_entity.id
_entity.type
_entity.pdbx_description
1 polymer ?
#
loop_
_entity_poly.entity_id
_entity_poly.type
_entity_poly.pdbx_seq_one_letter_code
_entity_poly.pdbx_strand_id
1 'polypeptide(L)' 'MQVAGLLARRIICDAHVGDKLSIGDTYGLIRFGSRLDTYLPAGCEPLVKVGQRAIAGETVLAELP' A
#
# COMPACT_ATOMS: atom_id res chain seq x y z
N MET A 1 5.89 3.28 -2.27
CA MET A 1 7.05 2.52 -2.77
C MET A 1 6.92 1.06 -2.37
N GLN A 2 6.99 0.14 -3.34
CA GLN A 2 7.05 -1.29 -3.09
C GLN A 2 8.51 -1.74 -3.09
N VAL A 3 8.96 -2.35 -1.99
CA VAL A 3 10.34 -2.80 -1.85
C VAL A 3 10.29 -4.30 -1.69
N ALA A 4 10.94 -5.07 -2.58
CA ALA A 4 10.96 -6.53 -2.53
C ALA A 4 12.34 -7.07 -2.12
N GLY A 5 12.37 -8.08 -1.25
CA GLY A 5 13.61 -8.76 -0.85
C GLY A 5 14.15 -9.70 -1.94
N LEU A 6 15.39 -10.20 -1.78
CA LEU A 6 16.10 -11.04 -2.76
C LEU A 6 15.31 -12.28 -3.22
N LEU A 7 14.44 -12.83 -2.37
CA LEU A 7 13.58 -13.98 -2.67
C LEU A 7 12.22 -13.58 -3.29
N ALA A 8 11.70 -12.39 -2.96
CA ALA A 8 10.48 -11.84 -3.53
C ALA A 8 10.80 -11.16 -4.86
N ARG A 9 10.82 -11.93 -5.96
CA ARG A 9 11.28 -11.41 -7.28
C ARG A 9 10.19 -10.82 -8.17
N ARG A 10 8.94 -10.70 -7.72
CA ARG A 10 7.82 -10.23 -8.55
C ARG A 10 6.99 -9.19 -7.82
N ILE A 11 7.41 -7.93 -7.97
CA ILE A 11 6.54 -6.76 -7.81
C ILE A 11 5.73 -6.65 -9.09
N ILE A 12 4.40 -6.61 -8.97
CA ILE A 12 3.47 -6.36 -10.06
C ILE A 12 2.79 -5.04 -9.75
N CYS A 13 2.87 -4.09 -10.66
CA CYS A 13 2.23 -2.78 -10.55
C CYS A 13 1.44 -2.57 -11.83
N ASP A 14 0.14 -2.81 -11.77
CA ASP A 14 -0.75 -2.65 -12.93
C ASP A 14 -1.31 -1.22 -13.02
N ALA A 15 -1.24 -0.45 -11.92
CA ALA A 15 -1.63 0.95 -11.89
C ALA A 15 -0.60 1.86 -12.57
N HIS A 16 -1.10 2.84 -13.33
CA HIS A 16 -0.34 3.85 -14.04
C HIS A 16 -0.58 5.25 -13.46
N VAL A 17 0.33 6.18 -13.74
CA VAL A 17 0.19 7.57 -13.32
C VAL A 17 -1.04 8.18 -13.96
N GLY A 18 -1.93 8.73 -13.12
CA GLY A 18 -3.19 9.34 -13.57
C GLY A 18 -4.41 8.42 -13.44
N ASP A 19 -4.22 7.13 -13.14
CA ASP A 19 -5.32 6.22 -12.90
C ASP A 19 -6.12 6.64 -11.65
N LYS A 20 -7.44 6.51 -11.75
CA LYS A 20 -8.35 6.65 -10.61
C LYS A 20 -8.70 5.26 -10.11
N LEU A 21 -8.36 4.99 -8.85
CA LEU A 21 -8.66 3.72 -8.19
C LEU A 21 -9.80 3.90 -7.19
N SER A 22 -10.64 2.88 -7.09
CA SER A 22 -11.71 2.77 -6.09
C SER A 22 -11.22 2.02 -4.85
N ILE A 23 -11.96 2.13 -3.75
CA ILE A 23 -11.70 1.34 -2.54
C ILE A 23 -11.78 -0.15 -2.89
N GLY A 24 -10.76 -0.91 -2.51
CA GLY A 24 -10.65 -2.33 -2.78
C GLY A 24 -9.91 -2.68 -4.08
N ASP A 25 -9.64 -1.70 -4.95
CA ASP A 25 -8.85 -1.95 -6.16
C ASP A 25 -7.41 -2.33 -5.81
N THR A 26 -6.86 -3.29 -6.54
CA THR A 26 -5.47 -3.71 -6.36
C THR A 26 -4.56 -2.75 -7.14
N TYR A 27 -3.88 -1.86 -6.41
CA TYR A 27 -2.82 -1.01 -6.98
C TYR A 27 -1.64 -1.85 -7.52
N GLY A 28 -1.29 -2.92 -6.81
CA GLY A 28 -0.21 -3.83 -7.16
C GLY A 28 -0.01 -4.92 -6.12
N LEU A 29 0.84 -5.89 -6.43
CA LEU A 29 1.08 -7.08 -5.62
C LEU A 29 2.58 -7.39 -5.52
N ILE A 30 3.07 -7.58 -4.30
CA ILE A 30 4.40 -8.16 -4.06
C ILE A 30 4.23 -9.64 -3.72
N ARG A 31 4.71 -10.53 -4.58
CA ARG A 31 4.64 -11.98 -4.35
C ARG A 31 5.73 -12.43 -3.37
N PHE A 32 5.38 -13.38 -2.48
CA PHE A 32 6.26 -13.98 -1.46
C PHE A 32 6.73 -13.05 -0.33
N GLY A 33 5.95 -11.99 -0.07
CA GLY A 33 6.10 -11.13 1.11
C GLY A 33 7.22 -10.10 0.97
N SER A 34 6.94 -8.86 1.38
CA SER A 34 7.95 -7.82 1.51
C SER A 34 7.43 -6.58 2.27
N ARG A 35 8.04 -5.41 2.06
CA ARG A 35 7.67 -4.11 2.64
C ARG A 35 7.02 -3.19 1.59
N LEU A 36 5.99 -2.47 2.03
CA LEU A 36 5.40 -1.35 1.31
C LEU A 36 5.56 -0.10 2.18
N ASP A 37 6.11 0.96 1.59
CA ASP A 37 6.12 2.30 2.19
C ASP A 37 5.03 3.15 1.51
N THR A 38 4.08 3.65 2.28
CA THR A 38 2.99 4.52 1.79
C THR A 38 3.30 5.97 2.17
N TYR A 39 3.32 6.85 1.19
CA TYR A 39 3.51 8.29 1.39
C TYR A 39 2.16 8.97 1.29
N LEU A 40 1.86 9.81 2.26
CA LEU A 40 0.59 10.53 2.35
C LEU A 40 0.87 12.04 2.32
N PRO A 41 -0.07 12.86 1.80
CA PRO A 41 0.02 14.31 1.91
C PRO A 41 0.15 14.79 3.36
N ALA A 42 0.72 15.97 3.55
CA ALA A 42 0.70 16.63 4.85
C ALA A 42 -0.74 16.89 5.31
N GLY A 43 -1.01 16.71 6.60
CA GLY A 43 -2.34 16.91 7.20
C GLY A 43 -3.21 15.66 7.28
N CYS A 44 -2.77 14.51 6.73
CA CYS A 44 -3.51 13.25 6.90
C CYS A 44 -3.51 12.79 8.36
N GLU A 45 -4.63 12.24 8.82
CA GLU A 45 -4.76 11.62 10.14
C GLU A 45 -4.53 10.10 10.04
N PRO A 46 -3.49 9.53 10.68
CA PRO A 46 -3.27 8.08 10.68
C PRO A 46 -4.35 7.34 11.48
N LEU A 47 -4.96 6.33 10.88
CA LEU A 47 -6.00 5.49 11.49
C LEU A 47 -5.47 4.13 11.97
N VAL A 48 -4.15 3.93 11.92
CA VAL A 48 -3.44 2.71 12.34
C VAL A 48 -2.34 3.01 13.35
N LYS A 49 -1.94 1.99 14.11
CA LYS A 49 -0.88 2.08 15.13
C LYS A 49 0.35 1.25 14.76
N VAL A 50 1.51 1.64 15.28
CA VAL A 50 2.75 0.86 15.14
C VAL A 50 2.54 -0.54 15.71
N GLY A 51 2.94 -1.57 14.95
CA GLY A 51 2.77 -2.98 15.33
C GLY A 51 1.39 -3.57 15.03
N GLN A 52 0.42 -2.75 14.58
CA GLN A 52 -0.89 -3.25 14.15
C GLN A 52 -0.74 -4.08 12.87
N ARG A 53 -1.37 -5.26 12.85
CA ARG A 53 -1.49 -6.07 11.64
C ARG A 53 -2.45 -5.39 10.67
N ALA A 54 -1.96 -5.07 9.47
CA ALA A 54 -2.79 -4.59 8.36
C ALA A 54 -3.23 -5.77 7.47
N ILE A 55 -4.46 -5.68 6.97
CA ILE A 55 -5.05 -6.59 5.99
C ILE A 55 -5.29 -5.82 4.70
N ALA A 56 -4.77 -6.35 3.58
CA ALA A 56 -4.88 -5.70 2.27
C ALA A 56 -6.36 -5.55 1.86
N GLY A 57 -6.72 -4.39 1.31
CA GLY A 57 -8.10 -4.09 0.89
C GLY A 57 -9.07 -3.78 2.03
N GLU A 58 -8.69 -3.99 3.29
CA GLU A 58 -9.59 -3.83 4.45
C GLU A 58 -9.10 -2.78 5.45
N THR A 59 -7.80 -2.78 5.78
CA THR A 59 -7.27 -1.85 6.77
C THR A 59 -7.08 -0.46 6.17
N VAL A 60 -7.90 0.49 6.62
CA VAL A 60 -7.75 1.91 6.30
C VAL A 60 -6.52 2.46 7.02
N LEU A 61 -5.59 3.06 6.28
CA LEU A 61 -4.33 3.55 6.84
C LEU A 61 -4.44 4.97 7.42
N ALA A 62 -5.20 5.84 6.78
CA ALA A 62 -5.34 7.24 7.16
C ALA A 62 -6.59 7.87 6.54
N GLU A 63 -7.06 8.95 7.16
CA GLU A 63 -7.99 9.91 6.57
C GLU A 63 -7.19 11.02 5.88
N LEU A 64 -7.57 11.36 4.65
CA LEU A 64 -6.98 12.47 3.89
C LEU A 64 -7.59 13.80 4.37
N PRO A 65 -6.86 14.93 4.28
CA PRO A 65 -7.37 16.26 4.64
C PRO A 65 -8.55 16.71 3.76
#